data_AF-A0A960K4E2-F1
#
_entry.id   AF-A0A960K4E2-F1
#
_cell.length_a   1.000
_cell.length_b   1.000
_cell.length_c   1.000
_cell.angle_alpha   90.00
_cell.angle_beta   90.00
_cell.angle_gamma   90.00
#
_symmetry.space_group_name_H-M   'P 1'
#
loop_
_entity.id
_entity.type
_entity.pdbx_description
1 polymer ?
#
loop_
_entity_poly.entity_id
_entity_poly.type
_entity_poly.pdbx_seq_one_letter_code
_entity_poly.pdbx_strand_id
1 'polypeptide(L)'
;DATVENGLAVADPSRDLLKICVIERHMASGSMGRAFVRGLGLKRGALASSVAHDHHNLVVTGADDVSMMTAARRCAALGGGMVVANGQDVLAEVALPIGGLMSTLPIEEVRRQLDVALEAAKALGSHLHDPFMAMSF
;
A
#
# COMPACT_ATOMS: atom_id res chain seq x y z
N ASP A 1 1.96 -3.07 -23.74
CA ASP A 1 3.04 -2.09 -23.48
C ASP A 1 2.73 -1.19 -22.30
N ALA A 2 3.79 -0.80 -21.58
CA ALA A 2 3.71 0.16 -20.47
C ALA A 2 3.36 1.56 -20.98
N THR A 3 2.66 2.36 -20.16
CA THR A 3 2.51 3.79 -20.43
C THR A 3 3.84 4.48 -20.12
N VAL A 4 4.31 5.33 -21.03
CA VAL A 4 5.57 6.06 -20.89
C VAL A 4 5.29 7.55 -20.96
N GLU A 5 5.72 8.28 -19.92
CA GLU A 5 5.62 9.73 -19.84
C GLU A 5 6.99 10.28 -19.44
N ASN A 6 7.49 11.30 -20.15
CA ASN A 6 8.80 11.92 -19.90
C ASN A 6 9.95 10.91 -19.78
N GLY A 7 9.91 9.83 -20.58
CA GLY A 7 10.93 8.76 -20.57
C GLY A 7 10.83 7.80 -19.39
N LEU A 8 9.80 7.90 -18.55
CA LEU A 8 9.56 7.00 -17.41
C LEU A 8 8.34 6.12 -17.67
N ALA A 9 8.43 4.85 -17.30
CA ALA A 9 7.25 4.00 -17.22
C ALA A 9 6.38 4.46 -16.04
N VAL A 10 5.12 4.77 -16.30
CA VAL A 10 4.18 5.32 -15.31
C VAL A 10 2.98 4.40 -15.08
N ALA A 11 2.31 4.60 -13.94
CA ALA A 11 1.03 3.96 -13.70
C ALA A 11 0.00 4.49 -14.71
N ASP A 12 -0.94 3.63 -15.08
CA ASP A 12 -2.08 3.96 -15.93
C ASP A 12 -3.35 3.32 -15.35
N PRO A 13 -3.99 4.02 -14.39
CA PRO A 13 -5.18 3.52 -13.70
C PRO A 13 -6.38 3.30 -14.62
N SER A 14 -6.41 3.93 -15.80
CA SER A 14 -7.48 3.74 -16.80
C SER A 14 -7.51 2.30 -17.33
N ARG A 15 -6.34 1.66 -17.39
CA ARG A 15 -6.14 0.25 -17.80
C ARG A 15 -5.84 -0.67 -16.62
N ASP A 16 -6.10 -0.22 -15.40
CA ASP A 16 -5.77 -0.92 -14.15
C ASP A 16 -4.29 -1.34 -14.09
N LEU A 17 -3.39 -0.48 -14.58
CA LEU A 17 -1.95 -0.70 -14.52
C LEU A 17 -1.37 0.15 -13.39
N LEU A 18 -1.11 -0.44 -12.23
CA LEU A 18 -0.59 0.26 -11.06
C LEU A 18 0.89 -0.02 -10.87
N LYS A 19 1.63 0.93 -10.28
CA LYS A 19 3.00 0.68 -9.82
C LYS A 19 2.95 -0.10 -8.53
N ILE A 20 3.86 -1.07 -8.38
CA ILE A 20 4.12 -1.76 -7.11
C ILE A 20 5.60 -1.69 -6.79
N CYS A 21 5.91 -1.42 -5.52
CA CYS A 21 7.25 -1.38 -4.96
C CYS A 21 7.32 -2.30 -3.74
N VAL A 22 8.35 -3.15 -3.68
CA VAL A 22 8.68 -3.96 -2.50
C VAL A 22 9.99 -3.44 -1.95
N ILE A 23 9.98 -2.91 -0.73
CA ILE A 23 11.08 -2.18 -0.12
C ILE A 23 11.62 -2.99 1.06
N GLU A 24 12.90 -3.35 0.99
CA GLU A 24 13.60 -4.04 2.08
C GLU A 24 13.65 -3.15 3.32
N ARG A 25 13.22 -3.69 4.47
CA ARG A 25 13.04 -2.88 5.70
C ARG A 25 13.73 -3.41 6.96
N HIS A 26 14.43 -4.54 6.88
CA HIS A 26 15.02 -5.22 8.03
C HIS A 26 16.51 -4.89 8.20
N MET A 27 17.23 -4.67 7.10
CA MET A 27 18.68 -4.48 7.05
C MET A 27 19.09 -3.08 6.59
N ALA A 28 18.13 -2.23 6.23
CA ALA A 28 18.37 -0.91 5.64
C ALA A 28 19.31 -0.97 4.42
N SER A 29 19.21 -2.04 3.63
CA SER A 29 20.10 -2.30 2.48
C SER A 29 19.90 -1.32 1.31
N GLY A 30 18.77 -0.60 1.29
CA GLY A 30 18.33 0.19 0.15
C GLY A 30 17.76 -0.64 -1.00
N SER A 31 17.67 -1.97 -0.84
CA SER A 31 17.12 -2.87 -1.86
C SER A 31 15.63 -2.61 -2.07
N MET A 32 15.22 -2.51 -3.34
CA MET A 32 13.84 -2.27 -3.73
C MET A 32 13.53 -2.93 -5.07
N GLY A 33 12.50 -3.78 -5.09
CA GLY A 33 11.88 -4.27 -6.32
C GLY A 33 10.81 -3.29 -6.81
N ARG A 34 10.70 -3.10 -8.12
CA ARG A 34 9.69 -2.24 -8.76
C ARG A 34 9.07 -2.97 -9.94
N ALA A 35 7.75 -2.94 -10.05
CA ALA A 35 7.03 -3.55 -11.14
C ALA A 35 5.70 -2.85 -11.40
N PHE A 36 4.91 -3.41 -12.32
CA PHE A 36 3.51 -3.05 -12.54
C PHE A 36 2.60 -4.25 -12.23
N VAL A 37 1.42 -3.96 -11.70
CA VAL A 37 0.39 -4.95 -11.37
C VAL A 37 -0.94 -4.55 -11.96
N ARG A 38 -1.79 -5.54 -12.24
CA ARG A 38 -3.20 -5.38 -12.63
C ARG A 38 -4.09 -6.21 -11.73
N GLY A 39 -5.35 -5.82 -11.58
CA GLY A 39 -6.38 -6.51 -10.81
C GLY A 39 -6.74 -5.84 -9.49
N LEU A 40 -6.03 -4.80 -9.05
CA LEU A 40 -6.37 -4.08 -7.81
C LEU A 40 -7.48 -3.04 -8.01
N GLY A 41 -7.61 -2.47 -9.21
CA GLY A 41 -8.69 -1.58 -9.60
C GLY A 41 -8.56 -0.12 -9.16
N LEU A 42 -7.54 0.26 -8.38
CA LEU A 42 -7.37 1.64 -7.91
C LEU A 42 -7.37 2.63 -9.08
N LYS A 43 -8.10 3.72 -8.93
CA LYS A 43 -8.17 4.81 -9.92
C LYS A 43 -7.31 6.02 -9.54
N ARG A 44 -7.03 6.17 -8.24
CA ARG A 44 -6.16 7.19 -7.67
C ARG A 44 -5.62 6.68 -6.33
N GLY A 45 -4.63 7.35 -5.76
CA GLY A 45 -4.12 7.00 -4.44
C GLY A 45 -3.24 5.76 -4.41
N ALA A 46 -2.90 5.30 -3.21
CA ALA A 46 -2.01 4.17 -2.97
C ALA A 46 -2.35 3.44 -1.66
N LEU A 47 -1.88 2.20 -1.60
CA LEU A 47 -1.93 1.31 -0.45
C LEU A 47 -0.50 0.93 -0.06
N ALA A 48 -0.22 0.87 1.24
CA ALA A 48 1.02 0.32 1.79
C ALA A 48 0.70 -0.74 2.84
N SER A 49 1.49 -1.81 2.91
CA SER A 49 1.39 -2.86 3.91
C SER A 49 2.78 -3.38 4.29
N SER A 50 3.03 -3.57 5.59
CA SER A 50 4.19 -4.33 6.08
C SER A 50 3.90 -5.83 6.27
N VAL A 51 2.66 -6.26 6.02
CA VAL A 51 2.25 -7.68 6.04
C VAL A 51 2.33 -8.20 4.60
N ALA A 52 3.46 -8.85 4.27
CA ALA A 52 3.68 -9.49 2.97
C ALA A 52 4.48 -10.80 3.12
N HIS A 53 3.83 -11.93 2.96
CA HIS A 53 4.38 -13.26 3.17
C HIS A 53 5.49 -13.59 2.16
N ASP A 54 6.63 -14.16 2.54
CA ASP A 54 7.09 -14.48 3.92
C ASP A 54 8.19 -13.52 4.42
N HIS A 55 8.67 -12.61 3.56
CA HIS A 55 9.77 -11.70 3.92
C HIS A 55 9.30 -10.50 4.75
N HIS A 56 8.00 -10.20 4.71
CA HIS A 56 7.34 -9.07 5.37
C HIS A 56 8.09 -7.75 5.15
N ASN A 57 8.54 -7.53 3.91
CA ASN A 57 9.04 -6.23 3.45
C ASN A 57 7.87 -5.25 3.26
N LEU A 58 8.17 -3.96 3.15
CA LEU A 58 7.13 -2.96 2.91
C LEU A 58 6.70 -3.04 1.45
N VAL A 59 5.44 -3.39 1.20
CA VAL A 59 4.84 -3.41 -0.13
C VAL A 59 3.97 -2.17 -0.29
N VAL A 60 4.14 -1.47 -1.40
CA VAL A 60 3.39 -0.25 -1.73
C VAL A 60 2.88 -0.37 -3.16
N THR A 61 1.58 -0.21 -3.36
CA THR A 61 0.95 -0.21 -4.70
C THR A 61 0.13 1.04 -4.89
N GLY A 62 0.23 1.71 -6.03
CA GLY A 62 -0.51 2.94 -6.25
C GLY A 62 -0.62 3.41 -7.69
N ALA A 63 -1.53 4.37 -7.86
CA ALA A 63 -1.84 5.05 -9.11
C ALA A 63 -0.90 6.23 -9.41
N ASP A 64 -0.17 6.72 -8.41
CA ASP A 64 0.76 7.83 -8.54
C ASP A 64 1.86 7.78 -7.46
N ASP A 65 3.02 8.38 -7.76
CA ASP A 65 4.20 8.30 -6.89
C ASP A 65 4.05 9.10 -5.60
N VAL A 66 3.23 10.16 -5.59
CA VAL A 66 3.03 11.02 -4.41
C VAL A 66 2.28 10.25 -3.34
N SER A 67 1.15 9.64 -3.71
CA SER A 67 0.35 8.79 -2.84
C SER A 67 1.16 7.60 -2.31
N MET A 68 1.94 6.95 -3.18
CA MET A 68 2.80 5.84 -2.78
C MET A 68 3.84 6.28 -1.74
N MET A 69 4.47 7.43 -1.94
CA MET A 69 5.43 7.98 -0.99
C MET A 69 4.77 8.33 0.36
N THR A 70 3.59 8.94 0.33
CA THR A 70 2.82 9.27 1.54
C THR A 70 2.47 8.02 2.34
N ALA A 71 1.91 7.00 1.67
CA ALA A 71 1.55 5.73 2.31
C ALA A 71 2.77 5.01 2.90
N ALA A 72 3.87 4.94 2.14
CA ALA A 72 5.11 4.30 2.58
C ALA A 72 5.70 4.97 3.83
N ARG A 73 5.83 6.30 3.80
CA ARG A 73 6.37 7.07 4.92
C ARG A 73 5.49 6.96 6.16
N ARG A 74 4.17 7.00 5.98
CA ARG A 74 3.26 6.85 7.12
C ARG A 74 3.34 5.45 7.72
N CYS A 75 3.38 4.40 6.88
CA CYS A 75 3.55 3.03 7.35
C CYS A 75 4.84 2.86 8.16
N ALA A 76 5.94 3.48 7.70
CA ALA A 76 7.20 3.49 8.45
C ALA A 76 7.07 4.24 9.80
N ALA A 77 6.42 5.40 9.82
CA ALA A 77 6.19 6.18 11.04
C ALA A 77 5.33 5.45 12.10
N LEU A 78 4.46 4.52 11.67
CA LEU A 78 3.67 3.68 12.56
C LEU A 78 4.45 2.49 13.16
N GLY A 79 5.69 2.24 12.71
CA GLY A 79 6.42 1.00 13.02
C GLY A 79 5.94 -0.21 12.21
N GLY A 80 5.25 0.03 11.10
CA GLY A 80 4.56 -0.97 10.29
C GLY A 80 3.04 -0.94 10.49
N GLY A 81 2.32 -1.53 9.54
CA GLY A 81 0.88 -1.42 9.46
C GLY A 81 0.36 -1.54 8.04
N MET A 82 -0.87 -1.06 7.88
CA MET A 82 -1.54 -0.88 6.59
C MET A 82 -1.93 0.59 6.46
N VAL A 83 -1.72 1.21 5.29
CA VAL A 83 -2.02 2.62 5.06
C VAL A 83 -2.68 2.82 3.71
N VAL A 84 -3.70 3.68 3.67
CA VAL A 84 -4.34 4.18 2.46
C VAL A 84 -4.06 5.68 2.33
N ALA A 85 -3.53 6.12 1.19
CA ALA A 85 -3.22 7.54 0.95
C ALA A 85 -3.74 8.01 -0.42
N ASN A 86 -4.00 9.31 -0.54
CA ASN A 86 -4.32 9.97 -1.79
C ASN A 86 -3.65 11.34 -1.85
N GLY A 87 -2.70 11.52 -2.77
CA GLY A 87 -1.79 12.65 -2.77
C GLY A 87 -0.96 12.68 -1.48
N GLN A 88 -1.03 13.81 -0.77
CA GLN A 88 -0.31 14.01 0.48
C GLN A 88 -1.13 13.62 1.73
N ASP A 89 -2.38 13.21 1.54
CA ASP A 89 -3.31 12.91 2.62
C ASP A 89 -3.34 11.41 2.94
N VAL A 90 -3.28 11.08 4.23
CA VAL A 90 -3.55 9.74 4.74
C VAL A 90 -5.05 9.63 5.01
N LEU A 91 -5.71 8.70 4.35
CA LEU A 91 -7.16 8.51 4.45
C LEU A 91 -7.55 7.52 5.53
N ALA A 92 -6.72 6.49 5.73
CA ALA A 92 -6.94 5.44 6.70
C ALA A 92 -5.64 4.71 7.03
N GLU A 93 -5.56 4.14 8.23
CA GLU A 93 -4.42 3.36 8.67
C GLU A 93 -4.79 2.34 9.74
N VAL A 94 -4.02 1.24 9.76
CA VAL A 94 -4.05 0.21 10.80
C VAL A 94 -2.63 0.09 11.35
N ALA A 95 -2.42 0.52 12.58
CA ALA A 95 -1.09 0.50 13.19
C ALA A 95 -0.74 -0.91 13.72
N LEU A 96 0.39 -1.45 13.25
CA LEU A 96 0.90 -2.76 13.65
C LEU A 96 2.34 -2.65 14.19
N PRO A 97 2.58 -1.90 15.28
CA PRO A 97 3.93 -1.56 15.73
C PRO A 97 4.78 -2.75 16.16
N ILE A 98 4.19 -3.91 16.48
CA ILE A 98 4.93 -5.10 16.88
C ILE A 98 5.35 -5.87 15.62
N GLY A 99 6.60 -5.67 15.22
CA GLY A 99 7.20 -6.30 14.02
C GLY A 99 6.61 -5.85 12.68
N GLY A 100 5.70 -4.86 12.66
CA GLY A 100 4.88 -4.55 11.49
C GLY A 100 3.79 -5.57 11.21
N LEU A 101 3.43 -6.41 12.19
CA LEU A 101 2.51 -7.54 12.02
C LEU A 101 1.37 -7.53 13.04
N MET A 102 1.59 -7.04 14.25
CA MET A 102 0.60 -7.08 15.32
C MET A 102 0.39 -5.70 15.97
N SER A 103 -0.83 -5.49 16.45
CA SER A 103 -1.21 -4.31 17.23
C SER A 103 -1.23 -4.62 18.73
N THR A 104 -1.07 -3.59 19.55
CA THR A 104 -1.31 -3.64 21.01
C THR A 104 -2.73 -3.21 21.37
N LEU A 105 -3.53 -2.79 20.39
CA LEU A 105 -4.91 -2.36 20.59
C LEU A 105 -5.86 -3.56 20.74
N PRO A 106 -7.02 -3.38 21.39
CA PRO A 106 -8.10 -4.37 21.39
C PRO A 106 -8.53 -4.75 19.97
N ILE A 107 -8.96 -5.99 19.78
CA ILE A 107 -9.32 -6.54 18.46
C ILE A 107 -10.44 -5.74 17.80
N GLU A 108 -11.40 -5.23 18.57
CA GLU A 108 -12.51 -4.43 18.07
C GLU A 108 -12.03 -3.12 17.45
N GLU A 109 -11.02 -2.50 18.04
CA GLU A 109 -10.43 -1.26 17.55
C GLU A 109 -9.59 -1.52 16.29
N VAL A 110 -8.79 -2.60 16.27
CA VAL A 110 -8.05 -3.01 15.07
C VAL A 110 -9.01 -3.33 13.92
N ARG A 111 -10.11 -4.03 14.21
CA ARG A 111 -11.15 -4.34 13.21
C ARG A 111 -11.76 -3.07 12.64
N ARG A 112 -12.14 -2.13 13.50
CA ARG A 112 -12.70 -0.84 13.07
C ARG A 112 -11.74 -0.05 12.18
N GLN A 113 -10.45 -0.06 12.50
CA GLN A 113 -9.42 0.58 11.66
C GLN A 113 -9.31 -0.12 10.29
N LEU A 114 -9.33 -1.46 10.28
CA LEU A 114 -9.31 -2.23 9.04
C LEU A 114 -10.56 -1.96 8.18
N ASP A 115 -11.75 -1.90 8.77
CA ASP A 115 -12.99 -1.53 8.06
C ASP A 115 -12.86 -0.18 7.35
N VAL A 116 -12.35 0.83 8.05
CA VAL A 116 -12.12 2.17 7.48
C VAL A 116 -11.08 2.12 6.35
N ALA A 117 -10.01 1.32 6.50
CA ALA A 117 -9.00 1.15 5.46
C ALA A 117 -9.54 0.46 4.20
N LEU A 118 -10.38 -0.56 4.36
CA LEU A 118 -11.02 -1.26 3.24
C LEU A 118 -12.00 -0.33 2.50
N GLU A 119 -12.84 0.42 3.21
CA GLU A 119 -13.75 1.39 2.59
C GLU A 119 -12.99 2.55 1.93
N ALA A 120 -11.87 3.00 2.50
CA ALA A 120 -11.01 4.00 1.85
C ALA A 120 -10.41 3.47 0.54
N ALA A 121 -9.88 2.24 0.53
CA ALA A 121 -9.34 1.62 -0.68
C ALA A 121 -10.43 1.45 -1.77
N LYS A 122 -11.64 1.09 -1.37
CA LYS A 122 -12.81 1.01 -2.26
C LYS A 122 -13.20 2.37 -2.83
N ALA A 123 -13.21 3.43 -2.00
CA ALA A 123 -13.47 4.80 -2.44
C ALA A 123 -12.41 5.34 -3.43
N LEU A 124 -11.20 4.79 -3.40
CA LEU A 124 -10.14 5.05 -4.37
C LEU A 124 -10.28 4.25 -5.68
N GLY A 125 -11.18 3.26 -5.71
CA GLY A 125 -11.56 2.50 -6.91
C GLY A 125 -11.29 1.01 -6.84
N SER A 126 -10.71 0.49 -5.74
CA SER A 126 -10.53 -0.95 -5.62
C SER A 126 -11.87 -1.67 -5.58
N HIS A 127 -11.99 -2.77 -6.33
CA HIS A 127 -13.17 -3.64 -6.35
C HIS A 127 -12.94 -4.92 -5.55
N LEU A 128 -11.73 -5.11 -5.00
CA LEU A 128 -11.41 -6.26 -4.17
C LEU A 128 -12.08 -6.11 -2.80
N HIS A 129 -12.56 -7.23 -2.26
CA HIS A 129 -13.05 -7.27 -0.88
C HIS A 129 -11.94 -6.91 0.11
N ASP A 130 -10.72 -7.42 -0.13
CA ASP A 130 -9.55 -7.12 0.69
C ASP A 130 -8.30 -6.97 -0.20
N PRO A 131 -7.96 -5.73 -0.61
CA PRO A 131 -6.76 -5.49 -1.41
C PRO A 131 -5.47 -5.67 -0.62
N PHE A 132 -5.47 -5.54 0.71
CA PHE A 132 -4.27 -5.77 1.53
C PHE A 132 -3.91 -7.25 1.57
N MET A 133 -4.92 -8.13 1.66
CA MET A 133 -4.72 -9.57 1.57
C MET A 133 -4.16 -9.96 0.19
N ALA A 134 -4.68 -9.38 -0.89
CA ALA A 134 -4.17 -9.63 -2.25
C ALA A 134 -2.72 -9.16 -2.45
N MET A 135 -2.29 -8.09 -1.77
CA MET A 135 -0.90 -7.61 -1.77
C MET A 135 0.04 -8.45 -0.90
N SER A 136 -0.51 -9.32 -0.04
CA SER A 136 0.26 -10.00 0.99
C SER A 136 0.95 -11.29 0.53
N PHE A 137 0.81 -11.70 -0.74
CA PHE A 137 1.41 -12.91 -1.31
C PHE A 137 2.02 -12.65 -2.69
#